data_AF-A0A9D5B2J0-F1
#
_entry.id   AF-A0A9D5B2J0-F1
#
_cell.length_a   1.000
_cell.length_b   1.000
_cell.length_c   1.000
_cell.angle_alpha   90.00
_cell.angle_beta   90.00
_cell.angle_gamma   90.00
#
_symmetry.space_group_name_H-M   'P 1'
#
loop_
_entity.id
_entity.type
_entity.pdbx_description
1 polymer ?
#
loop_
_entity_poly.entity_id
_entity_poly.type
_entity_poly.pdbx_seq_one_letter_code
_entity_poly.pdbx_strand_id
1 'polypeptide(L)'
;LLEPLLLCYESLQSYGSGVLADGRLADLIRRVATFGMVLMKLDLRQESGRHADTLDAIITYLDMGTYSEWDEEKKLDFLTRELKGKRPLVPVSIEVPADVKEVLDTFQIAAELGSDSLGAYVISMASSASDVLAVELLQKDARLAATGELGRACPGGTLRVVPLFETVKDLREAGSVIRKLLSIDWYHEHVIKNHNGHQEVMVGYSDSGKDAGRFTAAWELYKAQEDVVAACNDYGIKVTLFHGRGGSIGRGGGPTYLAIQSQPPGSVMGTLRSTEQGEMVEAKFGLPQIAVRQLEIYTTAVLLATLRPPLPP
;
A
#
# COMPACT_ATOMS: atom_id res chain seq x y z
N LEU A 1 -19.94 -11.34 -10.39
CA LEU A 1 -19.68 -11.77 -11.78
C LEU A 1 -18.98 -13.12 -11.89
N LEU A 2 -17.96 -13.41 -11.07
CA LEU A 2 -17.20 -14.67 -11.20
C LEU A 2 -18.04 -15.93 -10.96
N GLU A 3 -18.89 -15.94 -9.94
CA GLU A 3 -19.67 -17.12 -9.56
C GLU A 3 -20.47 -17.76 -10.71
N PRO A 4 -21.34 -17.04 -11.46
CA PRO A 4 -22.04 -17.65 -12.59
C PRO A 4 -21.12 -18.05 -13.74
N LEU A 5 -19.98 -17.37 -13.94
CA LEU A 5 -19.02 -17.72 -14.99
C LEU A 5 -18.29 -19.02 -14.64
N LEU A 6 -17.89 -19.20 -13.39
CA LEU A 6 -17.27 -20.43 -12.89
C LEU A 6 -18.24 -21.61 -12.95
N LEU A 7 -19.52 -21.40 -12.60
CA LEU A 7 -20.55 -22.43 -12.74
C LEU A 7 -20.67 -22.93 -14.20
N CYS A 8 -20.71 -22.01 -15.18
CA CYS A 8 -20.71 -22.38 -16.59
C CYS A 8 -19.44 -23.12 -17.00
N TYR A 9 -18.28 -22.70 -16.48
CA TYR A 9 -16.99 -23.32 -16.79
C TYR A 9 -16.94 -24.77 -16.26
N GLU A 10 -17.32 -24.97 -15.00
CA GLU A 10 -17.38 -26.30 -14.36
C GLU A 10 -18.40 -27.22 -15.05
N SER A 11 -19.55 -26.68 -15.47
CA SER A 11 -20.52 -27.43 -16.27
C SER A 11 -19.91 -27.86 -17.61
N LEU A 12 -19.28 -26.96 -18.37
CA LEU A 12 -18.70 -27.34 -19.66
C LEU A 12 -17.58 -28.37 -19.51
N GLN A 13 -16.74 -28.25 -18.46
CA GLN A 13 -15.70 -29.23 -18.17
C GLN A 13 -16.29 -30.61 -17.83
N SER A 14 -17.32 -30.67 -16.99
CA SER A 14 -17.93 -31.94 -16.55
C SER A 14 -18.70 -32.68 -17.66
N TYR A 15 -19.26 -31.97 -18.65
CA TYR A 15 -19.98 -32.57 -19.78
C TYR A 15 -19.12 -32.77 -21.05
N GLY A 16 -17.79 -32.81 -20.92
CA GLY A 16 -16.87 -33.12 -22.03
C GLY A 16 -16.67 -31.99 -23.04
N SER A 17 -17.08 -30.77 -22.72
CA SER A 17 -16.94 -29.57 -23.56
C SER A 17 -15.78 -28.67 -23.13
N GLY A 18 -14.70 -29.25 -22.58
CA GLY A 18 -13.55 -28.51 -22.03
C GLY A 18 -12.89 -27.55 -23.01
N VAL A 19 -12.83 -27.89 -24.31
CA VAL A 19 -12.29 -27.00 -25.35
C VAL A 19 -13.07 -25.67 -25.45
N LEU A 20 -14.39 -25.70 -25.23
CA LEU A 20 -15.21 -24.48 -25.19
C LEU A 20 -15.00 -23.70 -23.89
N ALA A 21 -14.85 -24.43 -22.76
CA ALA A 21 -14.59 -23.84 -21.45
C ALA A 21 -13.26 -23.05 -21.44
N ASP A 22 -12.19 -23.65 -21.99
CA ASP A 22 -10.83 -23.09 -22.01
C ASP A 22 -10.60 -22.01 -23.07
N GLY A 23 -11.60 -21.73 -23.90
CA GLY A 23 -11.59 -20.65 -24.87
C GLY A 23 -12.01 -19.30 -24.26
N ARG A 24 -13.00 -18.65 -24.90
CA ARG A 24 -13.45 -17.30 -24.53
C ARG A 24 -13.99 -17.19 -23.10
N LEU A 25 -14.53 -18.28 -22.55
CA LEU A 25 -15.05 -18.29 -21.18
C LEU A 25 -13.91 -18.18 -20.17
N ALA A 26 -12.85 -18.98 -20.30
CA ALA A 26 -11.65 -18.85 -19.47
C ALA A 26 -11.01 -17.46 -19.58
N ASP A 27 -10.93 -16.89 -20.79
CA ASP A 27 -10.44 -15.52 -20.99
C ASP A 27 -11.30 -14.48 -20.25
N LEU A 28 -12.63 -14.63 -20.26
CA LEU A 28 -13.53 -13.74 -19.53
C LEU A 28 -13.36 -13.89 -18.02
N ILE A 29 -13.25 -15.12 -17.51
CA ILE A 29 -12.99 -15.39 -16.09
C ILE A 29 -11.68 -14.73 -15.66
N ARG A 30 -10.61 -14.89 -16.44
CA ARG A 30 -9.31 -14.24 -16.19
C ARG A 30 -9.44 -12.72 -16.18
N ARG A 31 -10.14 -12.11 -17.15
CA ARG A 31 -10.36 -10.65 -17.19
C ARG A 31 -11.12 -10.15 -15.96
N VAL A 32 -12.18 -10.84 -15.54
CA VAL A 32 -12.94 -10.46 -14.35
C VAL A 32 -12.08 -10.62 -13.09
N ALA A 33 -11.25 -11.66 -13.00
CA ALA A 33 -10.34 -11.86 -11.88
C ALA A 33 -9.22 -10.80 -11.83
N THR A 34 -8.71 -10.36 -12.99
CA THR A 34 -7.63 -9.38 -13.09
C THR A 34 -8.10 -7.94 -12.92
N PHE A 35 -9.21 -7.56 -13.56
CA PHE A 35 -9.66 -6.17 -13.67
C PHE A 35 -10.88 -5.85 -12.78
N GLY A 36 -11.59 -6.87 -12.31
CA GLY A 36 -12.81 -6.70 -11.51
C GLY A 36 -13.87 -5.87 -12.24
N MET A 37 -14.59 -5.05 -11.47
CA MET A 37 -15.63 -4.13 -11.98
C MET A 37 -15.13 -2.69 -12.16
N VAL A 38 -13.93 -2.40 -11.64
CA VAL A 38 -13.38 -1.04 -11.56
C VAL A 38 -12.20 -0.82 -12.52
N LEU A 39 -11.83 -1.85 -13.29
CA LEU A 39 -10.69 -1.92 -14.21
C LEU A 39 -9.34 -1.82 -13.51
N MET A 40 -9.10 -0.72 -12.82
CA MET A 40 -7.90 -0.45 -12.03
C MET A 40 -8.32 0.20 -10.71
N LYS A 41 -7.77 -0.31 -9.60
CA LYS A 41 -7.93 0.34 -8.30
C LYS A 41 -7.07 1.61 -8.27
N LEU A 42 -7.60 2.66 -7.65
CA LEU A 42 -6.87 3.92 -7.46
C LEU A 42 -6.17 3.92 -6.11
N ASP A 43 -4.86 4.20 -6.10
CA ASP A 43 -4.14 4.49 -4.86
C ASP A 43 -4.31 5.97 -4.51
N LEU A 44 -4.55 6.25 -3.23
CA LEU A 44 -4.50 7.60 -2.69
C LEU A 44 -3.08 7.88 -2.20
N ARG A 45 -2.61 9.13 -2.33
CA ARG A 45 -1.30 9.55 -1.84
C ARG A 45 -1.38 10.96 -1.26
N GLN A 46 -0.88 11.14 -0.05
CA GLN A 46 -0.74 12.44 0.61
C GLN A 46 0.52 12.45 1.49
N GLU A 47 1.05 13.62 1.85
CA GLU A 47 2.21 13.74 2.74
C GLU A 47 1.84 13.66 4.23
N SER A 48 2.72 13.10 5.04
CA SER A 48 2.56 12.92 6.49
C SER A 48 2.23 14.20 7.25
N GLY A 49 2.84 15.33 6.86
CA GLY A 49 2.61 16.64 7.49
C GLY A 49 1.13 17.07 7.44
N ARG A 50 0.43 16.80 6.33
CA ARG A 50 -1.00 17.12 6.17
C ARG A 50 -1.88 16.34 7.13
N HIS A 51 -1.50 15.09 7.45
CA HIS A 51 -2.20 14.29 8.44
C HIS A 51 -1.95 14.83 9.85
N ALA A 52 -0.72 15.24 10.14
CA ALA A 52 -0.37 15.86 11.43
C ALA A 52 -1.12 17.19 11.63
N ASP A 53 -1.17 18.06 10.63
CA ASP A 53 -1.92 19.33 10.67
C ASP A 53 -3.43 19.08 10.89
N THR A 54 -3.97 18.04 10.25
CA THR A 54 -5.37 17.64 10.39
C THR A 54 -5.67 17.18 11.82
N LEU A 55 -4.80 16.32 12.39
CA LEU A 55 -4.93 15.90 13.78
C LEU A 55 -4.76 17.07 14.76
N ASP A 56 -3.84 17.99 14.48
CA ASP A 56 -3.65 19.22 15.27
C ASP A 56 -4.93 20.04 15.35
N ALA A 57 -5.59 20.29 14.21
CA ALA A 57 -6.83 21.03 14.15
C ALA A 57 -7.95 20.35 14.95
N ILE A 58 -8.09 19.03 14.83
CA ILE A 58 -9.09 18.24 15.55
C ILE A 58 -8.83 18.28 17.06
N ILE A 59 -7.59 18.02 17.49
CA ILE A 59 -7.22 17.92 18.90
C ILE A 59 -7.29 19.28 19.58
N THR A 60 -6.93 20.35 18.87
CA THR A 60 -7.08 21.73 19.36
C THR A 60 -8.55 22.08 19.54
N TYR A 61 -9.41 21.76 18.57
CA TYR A 61 -10.86 22.00 18.67
C TYR A 61 -11.50 21.25 19.85
N LEU A 62 -10.98 20.07 20.19
CA LEU A 62 -11.46 19.26 21.32
C LEU A 62 -10.86 19.67 22.67
N ASP A 63 -10.10 20.77 22.74
CA ASP A 63 -9.37 21.23 23.94
C ASP A 63 -8.43 20.15 24.54
N MET A 64 -7.83 19.32 23.68
CA MET A 64 -6.94 18.22 24.08
C MET A 64 -5.45 18.56 23.96
N GLY A 65 -5.11 19.76 23.46
CA GLY A 65 -3.74 20.26 23.26
C GLY A 65 -3.33 20.36 21.80
N THR A 66 -2.03 20.37 21.54
CA THR A 66 -1.44 20.47 20.19
C THR A 66 -0.66 19.18 19.88
N TYR A 67 -1.14 18.38 18.93
CA TYR A 67 -0.55 17.11 18.50
C TYR A 67 0.88 17.24 17.96
N SER A 68 1.19 18.30 17.21
CA SER A 68 2.53 18.54 16.66
C SER A 68 3.59 18.78 17.73
N GLU A 69 3.20 19.27 18.89
CA GLU A 69 4.08 19.49 20.06
C GLU A 69 4.32 18.21 20.88
N TRP A 70 3.59 17.13 20.60
CA TRP A 70 3.76 15.87 21.33
C TRP A 70 4.97 15.10 20.83
N ASP A 71 5.65 14.42 21.76
CA ASP A 71 6.65 13.43 21.41
C ASP A 71 5.99 12.18 20.78
N GLU A 72 6.81 11.32 20.17
CA GLU A 72 6.31 10.15 19.46
C GLU A 72 5.55 9.19 20.38
N GLU A 73 6.00 8.98 21.62
CA GLU A 73 5.31 8.08 22.56
C GLU A 73 3.91 8.60 22.90
N LYS A 74 3.78 9.89 23.20
CA LYS A 74 2.46 10.49 23.47
C LYS A 74 1.54 10.45 22.26
N LYS A 75 2.08 10.62 21.04
CA LYS A 75 1.30 10.43 19.79
C LYS A 75 0.79 9.00 19.67
N LEU A 76 1.66 8.01 19.84
CA LEU A 76 1.30 6.59 19.73
C LEU A 76 0.28 6.17 20.79
N ASP A 77 0.43 6.63 22.03
CA ASP A 77 -0.53 6.37 23.11
C ASP A 77 -1.91 6.95 22.79
N PHE A 78 -1.96 8.22 22.35
CA PHE A 78 -3.20 8.86 21.94
C PHE A 78 -3.87 8.11 20.78
N LEU A 79 -3.13 7.88 19.69
CA LEU A 79 -3.65 7.24 18.48
C LEU A 79 -4.17 5.84 18.79
N THR A 80 -3.38 5.03 19.52
CA THR A 80 -3.78 3.66 19.88
C THR A 80 -5.05 3.65 20.74
N ARG A 81 -5.18 4.59 21.67
CA ARG A 81 -6.38 4.72 22.51
C ARG A 81 -7.61 5.08 21.69
N GLU A 82 -7.52 6.09 20.82
CA GLU A 82 -8.66 6.48 19.97
C GLU A 82 -8.98 5.41 18.92
N LEU A 83 -7.98 4.68 18.40
CA LEU A 83 -8.14 3.54 17.51
C LEU A 83 -8.85 2.34 18.17
N LYS A 84 -8.66 2.12 19.47
CA LYS A 84 -9.44 1.14 20.27
C LYS A 84 -10.85 1.62 20.60
N GLY A 85 -11.09 2.94 20.61
CA GLY A 85 -12.39 3.53 20.89
C GLY A 85 -13.48 3.15 19.88
N LYS A 86 -14.75 3.41 20.19
CA LYS A 86 -15.88 3.16 19.26
C LYS A 86 -16.61 4.42 18.81
N ARG A 87 -16.28 5.57 19.41
CA ARG A 87 -16.87 6.86 19.06
C ARG A 87 -16.11 7.49 17.88
N PRO A 88 -16.79 8.26 17.02
CA PRO A 88 -16.11 9.21 16.15
C PRO A 88 -15.33 10.23 16.99
N LEU A 89 -14.16 10.61 16.49
CA LEU A 89 -13.28 11.65 16.98
C LEU A 89 -13.63 13.01 16.35
N VAL A 90 -13.86 13.08 15.04
CA VAL A 90 -14.07 14.37 14.33
C VAL A 90 -15.51 14.86 14.54
N PRO A 91 -15.71 16.05 15.15
CA PRO A 91 -17.03 16.64 15.29
C PRO A 91 -17.58 17.11 13.95
N VAL A 92 -18.85 16.83 13.66
CA VAL A 92 -19.53 17.25 12.41
C VAL A 92 -19.53 18.79 12.25
N SER A 93 -19.50 19.53 13.36
CA SER A 93 -19.50 20.99 13.40
C SER A 93 -18.11 21.63 13.38
N ILE A 94 -17.04 20.86 13.16
CA ILE A 94 -15.69 21.41 13.19
C ILE A 94 -15.48 22.37 12.01
N GLU A 95 -15.05 23.60 12.31
CA GLU A 95 -14.60 24.56 11.30
C GLU A 95 -13.08 24.49 11.20
N VAL A 96 -12.57 24.11 10.03
CA VAL A 96 -11.15 23.91 9.78
C VAL A 96 -10.70 24.67 8.53
N PRO A 97 -9.40 25.01 8.41
CA PRO A 97 -8.85 25.58 7.18
C PRO A 97 -9.09 24.68 5.96
N ALA A 98 -9.12 25.27 4.77
CA ALA A 98 -9.37 24.56 3.50
C ALA A 98 -8.45 23.35 3.29
N ASP A 99 -7.20 23.48 3.73
CA ASP A 99 -6.18 22.45 3.64
C ASP A 99 -6.49 21.21 4.48
N VAL A 100 -6.96 21.41 5.70
CA VAL A 100 -7.41 20.32 6.60
C VAL A 100 -8.73 19.73 6.11
N LYS A 101 -9.63 20.60 5.62
CA LYS A 101 -10.90 20.17 5.03
C LYS A 101 -10.69 19.21 3.87
N GLU A 102 -9.73 19.49 2.98
CA GLU A 102 -9.40 18.59 1.86
C GLU A 102 -9.05 17.18 2.34
N VAL A 103 -8.21 17.05 3.36
CA VAL A 103 -7.82 15.75 3.93
C VAL A 103 -9.04 15.00 4.47
N LEU A 104 -9.89 15.68 5.23
CA LEU A 104 -11.12 15.10 5.80
C LEU A 104 -12.09 14.66 4.70
N ASP A 105 -12.34 15.52 3.71
CA ASP A 105 -13.23 15.23 2.58
C ASP A 105 -12.70 14.03 1.76
N THR A 106 -11.38 13.94 1.56
CA THR A 106 -10.75 12.79 0.91
C THR A 106 -10.99 11.48 1.67
N PHE A 107 -10.89 11.48 3.01
CA PHE A 107 -11.21 10.28 3.80
C PHE A 107 -12.70 9.95 3.80
N GLN A 108 -13.59 10.95 3.75
CA GLN A 108 -15.03 10.72 3.62
C GLN A 108 -15.34 10.01 2.29
N ILE A 109 -14.81 10.50 1.17
CA ILE A 109 -14.98 9.85 -0.15
C ILE A 109 -14.36 8.44 -0.14
N ALA A 110 -13.18 8.27 0.47
CA ALA A 110 -12.55 6.97 0.58
C ALA A 110 -13.41 5.96 1.38
N ALA A 111 -14.09 6.41 2.43
CA ALA A 111 -15.01 5.59 3.21
C ALA A 111 -16.25 5.15 2.44
N GLU A 112 -16.75 6.00 1.51
CA GLU A 112 -17.88 5.67 0.64
C GLU A 112 -17.51 4.70 -0.49
N LEU A 113 -16.31 4.84 -1.06
CA LEU A 113 -15.84 4.01 -2.18
C LEU A 113 -15.29 2.65 -1.73
N GLY A 114 -14.60 2.61 -0.58
CA GLY A 114 -14.02 1.41 0.01
C GLY A 114 -12.90 0.75 -0.80
N SER A 115 -12.33 -0.31 -0.22
CA SER A 115 -11.19 -1.06 -0.79
C SER A 115 -11.49 -1.88 -2.05
N ASP A 116 -12.76 -1.94 -2.49
CA ASP A 116 -13.12 -2.56 -3.78
C ASP A 116 -12.77 -1.65 -4.95
N SER A 117 -12.88 -0.33 -4.77
CA SER A 117 -12.55 0.69 -5.77
C SER A 117 -11.15 1.28 -5.58
N LEU A 118 -10.68 1.30 -4.34
CA LEU A 118 -9.41 1.92 -3.96
C LEU A 118 -8.37 0.87 -3.57
N GLY A 119 -7.11 1.19 -3.82
CA GLY A 119 -5.95 0.32 -3.57
C GLY A 119 -5.36 0.54 -2.18
N ALA A 120 -4.22 1.22 -2.15
CA ALA A 120 -3.52 1.63 -0.94
C ALA A 120 -3.68 3.13 -0.67
N TYR A 121 -3.48 3.53 0.58
CA TYR A 121 -3.23 4.90 0.98
C TYR A 121 -1.72 5.06 1.24
N VAL A 122 -1.02 5.76 0.35
CA VAL A 122 0.43 6.00 0.43
C VAL A 122 0.72 7.27 1.21
N ILE A 123 1.59 7.18 2.21
CA ILE A 123 2.04 8.32 3.03
C ILE A 123 3.41 8.75 2.54
N SER A 124 3.48 9.87 1.82
CA SER A 124 4.74 10.49 1.41
C SER A 124 5.45 11.10 2.61
N MET A 125 6.79 11.17 2.57
CA MET A 125 7.59 11.72 3.68
C MET A 125 7.28 11.03 5.03
N ALA A 126 6.99 9.72 5.01
CA ALA A 126 6.78 8.96 6.23
C ALA A 126 8.12 8.81 6.98
N SER A 127 8.10 9.02 8.30
CA SER A 127 9.32 8.99 9.13
C SER A 127 9.12 8.29 10.48
N SER A 128 7.87 8.04 10.88
CA SER A 128 7.52 7.55 12.22
C SER A 128 6.36 6.57 12.18
N ALA A 129 6.13 5.85 13.28
CA ALA A 129 5.01 4.92 13.39
C ALA A 129 3.68 5.68 13.56
N SER A 130 3.72 6.86 14.19
CA SER A 130 2.55 7.73 14.33
C SER A 130 2.02 8.24 13.00
N ASP A 131 2.86 8.42 11.97
CA ASP A 131 2.41 8.77 10.61
C ASP A 131 1.42 7.73 10.06
N VAL A 132 1.71 6.44 10.25
CA VAL A 132 0.84 5.36 9.80
C VAL A 132 -0.44 5.29 10.64
N LEU A 133 -0.32 5.35 11.97
CA LEU A 133 -1.48 5.30 12.86
C LEU A 133 -2.41 6.51 12.72
N ALA A 134 -1.87 7.68 12.34
CA ALA A 134 -2.67 8.87 12.05
C ALA A 134 -3.63 8.61 10.87
N VAL A 135 -3.14 8.02 9.79
CA VAL A 135 -3.98 7.65 8.65
C VAL A 135 -4.97 6.55 9.00
N GLU A 136 -4.57 5.54 9.78
CA GLU A 136 -5.51 4.52 10.26
C GLU A 136 -6.65 5.14 11.09
N LEU A 137 -6.34 6.13 11.92
CA LEU A 137 -7.33 6.83 12.75
C LEU A 137 -8.29 7.65 11.88
N LEU A 138 -7.78 8.40 10.91
CA LEU A 138 -8.60 9.21 9.99
C LEU A 138 -9.49 8.32 9.10
N GLN A 139 -8.97 7.20 8.60
CA GLN A 139 -9.77 6.22 7.87
C GLN A 139 -10.90 5.64 8.73
N LYS A 140 -10.57 5.24 9.97
CA LYS A 140 -11.56 4.69 10.90
C LYS A 140 -12.64 5.73 11.20
N ASP A 141 -12.24 6.96 11.49
CA ASP A 141 -13.16 8.03 11.86
C ASP A 141 -14.15 8.34 10.74
N ALA A 142 -13.66 8.56 9.52
CA ALA A 142 -14.51 8.80 8.35
C ALA A 142 -15.50 7.65 8.08
N ARG A 143 -15.08 6.40 8.33
CA ARG A 143 -15.97 5.23 8.22
C ARG A 143 -17.03 5.17 9.31
N LEU A 144 -16.71 5.60 10.54
CA LEU A 144 -17.70 5.71 11.60
C LEU A 144 -18.72 6.81 11.29
N ALA A 145 -18.26 7.96 10.78
CA ALA A 145 -19.13 9.06 10.36
C ALA A 145 -20.08 8.62 9.23
N ALA A 146 -19.54 8.05 8.15
CA ALA A 146 -20.32 7.56 7.02
C ALA A 146 -21.32 6.45 7.41
N THR A 147 -20.94 5.56 8.33
CA THR A 147 -21.88 4.54 8.87
C THR A 147 -23.04 5.18 9.62
N GLY A 148 -22.77 6.22 10.41
CA GLY A 148 -23.79 6.98 11.13
C GLY A 148 -24.77 7.70 10.21
N GLU A 149 -24.26 8.32 9.13
CA GLU A 149 -25.07 9.01 8.13
C GLU A 149 -25.90 8.07 7.25
N LEU A 150 -25.30 6.96 6.81
CA LEU A 150 -25.95 5.98 5.93
C LEU A 150 -26.91 5.03 6.68
N GLY A 151 -26.80 4.94 8.01
CA GLY A 151 -27.56 3.98 8.83
C GLY A 151 -27.19 2.52 8.56
N ARG A 152 -26.08 2.26 7.88
CA ARG A 152 -25.56 0.92 7.53
C ARG A 152 -24.04 0.95 7.48
N ALA A 153 -23.40 -0.21 7.62
CA ALA A 153 -21.96 -0.33 7.50
C ALA A 153 -21.46 0.19 6.15
N CYS A 154 -20.32 0.88 6.15
CA CYS A 154 -19.65 1.32 4.92
C CYS A 154 -19.33 0.11 4.01
N PRO A 155 -19.47 0.28 2.68
CA PRO A 155 -19.03 -0.73 1.73
C PRO A 155 -17.50 -0.90 1.77
N GLY A 156 -17.02 -2.11 1.47
CA GLY A 156 -15.60 -2.45 1.44
C GLY A 156 -14.88 -2.40 2.81
N GLY A 157 -13.60 -2.76 2.80
CA GLY A 157 -12.71 -2.69 3.97
C GLY A 157 -11.93 -1.38 4.07
N THR A 158 -11.07 -1.27 5.08
CA THR A 158 -10.06 -0.19 5.17
C THR A 158 -9.03 -0.33 4.05
N LEU A 159 -8.43 0.80 3.64
CA LEU A 159 -7.32 0.79 2.70
C LEU A 159 -6.05 0.38 3.42
N ARG A 160 -5.17 -0.33 2.71
CA ARG A 160 -3.82 -0.62 3.21
C ARG A 160 -3.04 0.69 3.33
N VAL A 161 -2.53 1.01 4.51
CA VAL A 161 -1.68 2.18 4.71
C VAL A 161 -0.23 1.82 4.41
N VAL A 162 0.41 2.59 3.53
CA VAL A 162 1.72 2.29 2.98
C VAL A 162 2.66 3.48 3.26
N PRO A 163 3.58 3.36 4.23
CA PRO A 163 4.60 4.38 4.44
C PRO A 163 5.57 4.38 3.25
N LEU A 164 5.86 5.57 2.74
CA LEU A 164 6.84 5.80 1.69
C LEU A 164 8.08 6.48 2.30
N PHE A 165 9.16 5.72 2.38
CA PHE A 165 10.46 6.20 2.85
C PHE A 165 11.27 6.77 1.68
N GLU A 166 11.53 8.08 1.71
CA GLU A 166 12.07 8.84 0.56
C GLU A 166 13.42 9.50 0.83
N THR A 167 13.81 9.77 2.08
CA THR A 167 15.13 10.33 2.41
C THR A 167 16.10 9.24 2.88
N VAL A 168 17.42 9.50 2.82
CA VAL A 168 18.40 8.53 3.34
C VAL A 168 18.24 8.29 4.84
N LYS A 169 17.86 9.32 5.59
CA LYS A 169 17.58 9.18 7.02
C LYS A 169 16.41 8.22 7.24
N ASP A 170 15.31 8.41 6.51
CA ASP A 170 14.12 7.59 6.69
C ASP A 170 14.33 6.15 6.22
N LEU A 171 15.12 5.94 5.15
CA LEU A 171 15.50 4.60 4.71
C LEU A 171 16.29 3.83 5.78
N ARG A 172 17.20 4.50 6.50
CA ARG A 172 17.98 3.88 7.59
C ARG A 172 17.10 3.51 8.78
N GLU A 173 16.07 4.30 9.05
CA GLU A 173 15.15 4.06 10.17
C GLU A 173 13.94 3.18 9.80
N ALA A 174 13.73 2.89 8.51
CA ALA A 174 12.55 2.19 8.01
C ALA A 174 12.27 0.87 8.76
N GLY A 175 13.28 0.02 8.94
CA GLY A 175 13.12 -1.23 9.68
C GLY A 175 12.75 -1.02 11.16
N SER A 176 13.32 0.00 11.81
CA SER A 176 13.01 0.37 13.20
C SER A 176 11.57 0.88 13.33
N VAL A 177 11.15 1.77 12.42
CA VAL A 177 9.77 2.29 12.35
C VAL A 177 8.76 1.16 12.16
N ILE A 178 9.03 0.24 11.24
CA ILE A 178 8.14 -0.92 11.00
C ILE A 178 8.10 -1.87 12.21
N ARG A 179 9.24 -2.15 12.88
CA ARG A 179 9.22 -2.94 14.13
C ARG A 179 8.39 -2.27 15.22
N LYS A 180 8.56 -0.96 15.41
CA LYS A 180 7.81 -0.20 16.41
C LYS A 180 6.32 -0.18 16.11
N LEU A 181 5.95 -0.05 14.84
CA LEU A 181 4.57 -0.08 14.39
C LEU A 181 3.94 -1.48 14.61
N LEU A 182 4.65 -2.54 14.21
CA LEU A 182 4.19 -3.93 14.38
C LEU A 182 4.23 -4.41 15.84
N SER A 183 4.99 -3.76 16.73
CA SER A 183 4.97 -4.05 18.17
C SER A 183 3.72 -3.54 18.88
N ILE A 184 2.91 -2.70 18.23
CA ILE A 184 1.65 -2.20 18.78
C ILE A 184 0.57 -3.24 18.52
N ASP A 185 0.09 -3.89 19.60
CA ASP A 185 -0.90 -4.98 19.52
C ASP A 185 -2.09 -4.65 18.62
N TRP A 186 -2.62 -3.42 18.73
CA TRP A 186 -3.75 -2.99 17.90
C TRP A 186 -3.42 -3.05 16.40
N TYR A 187 -2.23 -2.58 16.01
CA TYR A 187 -1.84 -2.55 14.61
C TYR A 187 -1.50 -3.93 14.08
N HIS A 188 -0.81 -4.75 14.88
CA HIS A 188 -0.53 -6.15 14.53
C HIS A 188 -1.82 -6.94 14.26
N GLU A 189 -2.78 -6.85 15.18
CA GLU A 189 -4.11 -7.45 15.01
C GLU A 189 -4.87 -6.86 13.82
N HIS A 190 -4.78 -5.54 13.61
CA HIS A 190 -5.42 -4.86 12.48
C HIS A 190 -4.93 -5.41 11.15
N VAL A 191 -3.61 -5.52 10.96
CA VAL A 191 -3.01 -6.04 9.72
C VAL A 191 -3.37 -7.51 9.49
N ILE A 192 -3.38 -8.34 10.54
CA ILE A 192 -3.81 -9.74 10.43
C ILE A 192 -5.26 -9.84 9.98
N LYS A 193 -6.15 -9.09 10.63
CA LYS A 193 -7.59 -9.19 10.43
C LYS A 193 -8.07 -8.57 9.13
N ASN A 194 -7.56 -7.38 8.78
CA ASN A 194 -8.07 -6.59 7.66
C ASN A 194 -7.22 -6.75 6.38
N HIS A 195 -5.98 -7.20 6.53
CA HIS A 195 -5.02 -7.29 5.42
C HIS A 195 -4.32 -8.66 5.36
N ASN A 196 -4.89 -9.69 6.00
CA ASN A 196 -4.40 -11.07 5.95
C ASN A 196 -2.94 -11.24 6.38
N GLY A 197 -2.49 -10.40 7.32
CA GLY A 197 -1.11 -10.44 7.84
C GLY A 197 -0.11 -9.92 6.82
N HIS A 198 -0.51 -8.95 5.99
CA HIS A 198 0.28 -8.42 4.89
C HIS A 198 0.50 -6.90 5.06
N GLN A 199 1.76 -6.52 5.28
CA GLN A 199 2.22 -5.13 5.28
C GLN A 199 2.76 -4.74 3.91
N GLU A 200 2.51 -3.51 3.49
CA GLU A 200 3.16 -2.96 2.30
C GLU A 200 3.97 -1.73 2.67
N VAL A 201 5.17 -1.62 2.11
CA VAL A 201 6.09 -0.50 2.34
C VAL A 201 6.58 0.01 1.00
N MET A 202 6.47 1.32 0.76
CA MET A 202 6.94 1.92 -0.49
C MET A 202 8.35 2.48 -0.31
N VAL A 203 9.18 2.29 -1.32
CA VAL A 203 10.58 2.74 -1.32
C VAL A 203 10.83 3.70 -2.49
N GLY A 204 11.27 4.91 -2.17
CA GLY A 204 11.50 5.99 -3.14
C GLY A 204 12.94 6.00 -3.68
N TYR A 205 13.13 5.80 -4.99
CA TYR A 205 14.47 5.81 -5.58
C TYR A 205 14.94 7.21 -5.99
N SER A 206 14.08 7.95 -6.71
CA SER A 206 14.44 9.25 -7.28
C SER A 206 14.69 10.29 -6.20
N ASP A 207 13.88 10.32 -5.15
CA ASP A 207 13.96 11.37 -4.13
C ASP A 207 15.16 11.14 -3.21
N SER A 208 15.46 9.90 -2.80
CA SER A 208 16.71 9.58 -2.09
C SER A 208 17.95 9.86 -2.95
N GLY A 209 17.83 9.68 -4.27
CA GLY A 209 18.90 9.99 -5.22
C GLY A 209 19.19 11.49 -5.33
N LYS A 210 18.18 12.36 -5.17
CA LYS A 210 18.35 13.82 -5.09
C LYS A 210 18.97 14.25 -3.77
N ASP A 211 18.66 13.53 -2.69
CA ASP A 211 19.14 13.79 -1.32
C ASP A 211 20.65 13.52 -1.16
N ALA A 212 21.11 12.30 -1.50
CA ALA A 212 22.49 11.87 -1.18
C ALA A 212 23.29 11.34 -2.39
N GLY A 213 22.76 11.47 -3.61
CA GLY A 213 23.34 10.92 -4.82
C GLY A 213 23.00 9.44 -5.04
N ARG A 214 23.04 9.02 -6.32
CA ARG A 214 22.46 7.74 -6.77
C ARG A 214 23.12 6.49 -6.17
N PHE A 215 24.43 6.49 -5.96
CA PHE A 215 25.15 5.33 -5.42
C PHE A 215 24.77 5.09 -3.94
N THR A 216 24.89 6.13 -3.12
CA THR A 216 24.49 6.10 -1.71
C THR A 216 23.04 5.70 -1.57
N ALA A 217 22.14 6.34 -2.33
CA ALA A 217 20.71 6.02 -2.31
C ALA A 217 20.44 4.55 -2.66
N ALA A 218 21.09 3.99 -3.70
CA ALA A 218 20.91 2.59 -4.08
C ALA A 218 21.36 1.62 -2.99
N TRP A 219 22.48 1.91 -2.31
CA TRP A 219 22.99 1.06 -1.22
C TRP A 219 22.12 1.14 0.04
N GLU A 220 21.73 2.35 0.44
CA GLU A 220 20.84 2.55 1.58
C GLU A 220 19.47 1.92 1.33
N LEU A 221 18.97 1.96 0.09
CA LEU A 221 17.73 1.28 -0.28
C LEU A 221 17.85 -0.23 -0.15
N TYR A 222 18.97 -0.83 -0.57
CA TYR A 222 19.18 -2.27 -0.44
C TYR A 222 19.12 -2.70 1.03
N LYS A 223 19.86 -2.02 1.90
CA LYS A 223 19.86 -2.29 3.35
C LYS A 223 18.47 -2.06 3.98
N ALA A 224 17.81 -0.96 3.63
CA ALA A 224 16.47 -0.65 4.14
C ALA A 224 15.45 -1.75 3.79
N GLN A 225 15.54 -2.32 2.59
CA GLN A 225 14.68 -3.43 2.18
C GLN A 225 14.98 -4.71 2.98
N GLU A 226 16.26 -5.05 3.21
CA GLU A 226 16.62 -6.16 4.10
C GLU A 226 16.07 -5.96 5.52
N ASP A 227 16.24 -4.75 6.06
CA ASP A 227 15.82 -4.41 7.42
C ASP A 227 14.29 -4.44 7.57
N VAL A 228 13.54 -3.96 6.57
CA VAL A 228 12.07 -4.02 6.54
C VAL A 228 11.56 -5.45 6.41
N VAL A 229 12.21 -6.28 5.56
CA VAL A 229 11.89 -7.71 5.43
C VAL A 229 12.12 -8.42 6.76
N ALA A 230 13.27 -8.19 7.41
CA ALA A 230 13.58 -8.73 8.72
C ALA A 230 12.57 -8.26 9.78
N ALA A 231 12.23 -6.97 9.79
CA ALA A 231 11.24 -6.40 10.71
C ALA A 231 9.87 -7.08 10.59
N CYS A 232 9.38 -7.32 9.38
CA CYS A 232 8.09 -8.00 9.19
C CYS A 232 8.17 -9.49 9.59
N ASN A 233 9.28 -10.16 9.27
CA ASN A 233 9.50 -11.57 9.62
C ASN A 233 9.50 -11.81 11.14
N ASP A 234 10.09 -10.91 11.94
CA ASP A 234 10.08 -10.99 13.41
C ASP A 234 8.67 -11.09 14.00
N TYR A 235 7.68 -10.47 13.34
CA TYR A 235 6.29 -10.43 13.76
C TYR A 235 5.39 -11.40 12.98
N GLY A 236 5.97 -12.25 12.11
CA GLY A 236 5.23 -13.20 11.27
C GLY A 236 4.34 -12.53 10.22
N ILE A 237 4.65 -11.29 9.83
CA ILE A 237 3.91 -10.50 8.84
C ILE A 237 4.59 -10.62 7.48
N LYS A 238 3.81 -10.85 6.42
CA LYS A 238 4.31 -10.82 5.05
C LYS A 238 4.50 -9.38 4.59
N VAL A 239 5.54 -9.11 3.82
CA VAL A 239 5.77 -7.78 3.25
C VAL A 239 5.71 -7.80 1.73
N THR A 240 5.11 -6.76 1.14
CA THR A 240 5.35 -6.38 -0.26
C THR A 240 6.06 -5.04 -0.29
N LEU A 241 7.17 -4.99 -1.01
CA LEU A 241 7.81 -3.72 -1.32
C LEU A 241 7.15 -3.10 -2.55
N PHE A 242 6.70 -1.87 -2.39
CA PHE A 242 6.21 -1.05 -3.49
C PHE A 242 7.35 -0.18 -4.03
N HIS A 243 7.85 -0.55 -5.21
CA HIS A 243 8.94 0.15 -5.85
C HIS A 243 8.45 1.44 -6.55
N GLY A 244 8.88 2.59 -6.04
CA GLY A 244 8.55 3.90 -6.61
C GLY A 244 9.28 4.21 -7.93
N ARG A 245 9.05 5.42 -8.44
CA ARG A 245 9.72 5.91 -9.67
C ARG A 245 11.24 5.98 -9.52
N GLY A 246 11.93 5.75 -10.65
CA GLY A 246 13.34 6.07 -10.79
C GLY A 246 14.31 4.93 -10.53
N GLY A 247 13.83 3.82 -9.97
CA GLY A 247 14.61 2.60 -9.81
C GLY A 247 14.91 1.92 -11.15
N SER A 248 15.88 1.01 -11.14
CA SER A 248 16.21 0.13 -12.27
C SER A 248 14.99 -0.66 -12.77
N ILE A 249 14.05 -0.99 -11.86
CA ILE A 249 12.80 -1.71 -12.16
C ILE A 249 11.83 -0.85 -13.00
N GLY A 250 11.60 0.41 -12.59
CA GLY A 250 10.58 1.27 -13.20
C GLY A 250 11.01 2.01 -14.46
N ARG A 251 12.32 2.28 -14.64
CA ARG A 251 12.83 3.12 -15.74
C ARG A 251 13.33 2.40 -16.98
N GLY A 252 13.43 1.07 -16.96
CA GLY A 252 14.06 0.34 -18.06
C GLY A 252 15.52 0.74 -18.32
N GLY A 253 16.19 1.37 -17.33
CA GLY A 253 17.60 1.78 -17.41
C GLY A 253 18.60 0.61 -17.37
N GLY A 254 18.08 -0.61 -17.32
CA GLY A 254 18.74 -1.89 -17.42
C GLY A 254 17.67 -2.98 -17.60
N PRO A 255 18.05 -4.26 -17.81
CA PRO A 255 17.08 -5.33 -17.98
C PRO A 255 16.21 -5.49 -16.72
N THR A 256 14.91 -5.24 -16.83
CA THR A 256 13.99 -5.29 -15.68
C THR A 256 14.00 -6.65 -14.98
N TYR A 257 14.20 -7.72 -15.74
CA TYR A 257 14.44 -9.07 -15.22
C TYR A 257 15.57 -9.07 -14.17
N LEU A 258 16.76 -8.55 -14.52
CA LEU A 258 17.92 -8.54 -13.63
C LEU A 258 17.70 -7.63 -12.43
N ALA A 259 17.00 -6.51 -12.61
CA ALA A 259 16.67 -5.59 -11.53
C ALA A 259 15.80 -6.25 -10.44
N ILE A 260 14.86 -7.11 -10.83
CA ILE A 260 14.04 -7.89 -9.90
C ILE A 260 14.88 -9.02 -9.27
N GLN A 261 15.69 -9.72 -10.07
CA GLN A 261 16.58 -10.79 -9.58
C GLN A 261 17.64 -10.31 -8.59
N SER A 262 18.01 -9.02 -8.63
CA SER A 262 18.98 -8.42 -7.74
C SER A 262 18.38 -7.81 -6.47
N GLN A 263 17.06 -7.92 -6.25
CA GLN A 263 16.47 -7.45 -5.00
C GLN A 263 16.92 -8.35 -3.83
N PRO A 264 16.96 -7.84 -2.58
CA PRO A 264 17.41 -8.63 -1.44
C PRO A 264 16.63 -9.93 -1.25
N PRO A 265 17.24 -10.98 -0.68
CA PRO A 265 16.53 -12.23 -0.36
C PRO A 265 15.28 -11.99 0.50
N GLY A 266 14.16 -12.59 0.12
CA GLY A 266 12.89 -12.44 0.86
C GLY A 266 12.11 -11.16 0.58
N SER A 267 12.62 -10.24 -0.25
CA SER A 267 11.95 -8.97 -0.58
C SER A 267 10.82 -9.09 -1.62
N VAL A 268 10.87 -10.12 -2.47
CA VAL A 268 9.88 -10.35 -3.55
C VAL A 268 8.77 -11.30 -3.08
N MET A 269 9.13 -12.48 -2.58
CA MET A 269 8.23 -13.49 -1.97
C MET A 269 6.89 -13.69 -2.71
N GLY A 270 6.95 -13.84 -4.04
CA GLY A 270 5.80 -14.06 -4.91
C GLY A 270 5.00 -12.81 -5.26
N THR A 271 5.44 -11.62 -4.84
CA THR A 271 4.75 -10.36 -5.06
C THR A 271 5.67 -9.34 -5.74
N LEU A 272 5.09 -8.55 -6.66
CA LEU A 272 5.76 -7.40 -7.26
C LEU A 272 4.76 -6.26 -7.35
N ARG A 273 5.10 -5.13 -6.74
CA ARG A 273 4.38 -3.88 -6.91
C ARG A 273 5.37 -2.80 -7.32
N SER A 274 5.19 -2.23 -8.50
CA SER A 274 6.11 -1.24 -9.07
C SER A 274 5.33 -0.15 -9.77
N THR A 275 5.81 1.09 -9.65
CA THR A 275 5.29 2.22 -10.44
C THR A 275 5.80 2.11 -11.86
N GLU A 276 4.88 2.01 -12.82
CA GLU A 276 5.20 2.20 -14.24
C GLU A 276 5.23 3.69 -14.57
N GLN A 277 6.32 4.14 -15.16
CA GLN A 277 6.44 5.55 -15.54
C GLN A 277 5.62 5.84 -16.79
N GLY A 278 4.93 6.98 -16.80
CA GLY A 278 4.10 7.40 -17.94
C GLY A 278 4.87 7.38 -19.26
N GLU A 279 6.13 7.82 -19.24
CA GLU A 279 7.01 7.80 -20.41
C GLU A 279 7.36 6.39 -20.93
N MET A 280 7.15 5.34 -20.11
CA MET A 280 7.46 3.94 -20.45
C MET A 280 6.23 3.11 -20.83
N VAL A 281 5.01 3.63 -20.62
CA VAL A 281 3.77 2.86 -20.83
C VAL A 281 3.66 2.36 -22.27
N GLU A 282 3.87 3.25 -23.24
CA GLU A 282 3.82 2.87 -24.66
C GLU A 282 4.86 1.81 -25.01
N ALA A 283 6.10 1.99 -24.53
CA ALA A 283 7.21 1.08 -24.81
C ALA A 283 7.00 -0.32 -24.20
N LYS A 284 6.27 -0.41 -23.08
CA LYS A 284 6.04 -1.67 -22.35
C LYS A 284 4.70 -2.35 -22.69
N PHE A 285 3.68 -1.58 -23.07
CA PHE A 285 2.31 -2.06 -23.18
C PHE A 285 1.54 -1.56 -24.41
N GLY A 286 2.15 -0.73 -25.28
CA GLY A 286 1.47 -0.13 -26.45
C GLY A 286 0.98 -1.14 -27.49
N LEU A 287 1.64 -2.30 -27.60
CA LEU A 287 1.21 -3.41 -28.47
C LEU A 287 0.95 -4.68 -27.65
N PRO A 288 -0.09 -5.48 -27.97
CA PRO A 288 -0.41 -6.70 -27.23
C PRO A 288 0.75 -7.69 -27.09
N GLN A 289 1.55 -7.90 -28.15
CA GLN A 289 2.69 -8.82 -28.11
C GLN A 289 3.79 -8.32 -27.17
N ILE A 290 4.03 -7.00 -27.12
CA ILE A 290 5.00 -6.38 -26.22
C ILE A 290 4.49 -6.49 -24.77
N ALA A 291 3.22 -6.21 -24.53
CA ALA A 291 2.59 -6.34 -23.21
C ALA A 291 2.71 -7.78 -22.67
N VAL A 292 2.43 -8.79 -23.51
CA VAL A 292 2.61 -10.20 -23.13
C VAL A 292 4.05 -10.50 -22.76
N ARG A 293 5.03 -10.04 -23.56
CA ARG A 293 6.45 -10.22 -23.25
C ARG A 293 6.85 -9.54 -21.95
N GLN A 294 6.32 -8.35 -21.68
CA GLN A 294 6.60 -7.61 -20.46
C GLN A 294 6.03 -8.34 -19.22
N LEU A 295 4.80 -8.85 -19.31
CA LEU A 295 4.18 -9.65 -18.24
C LEU A 295 4.91 -10.99 -18.02
N GLU A 296 5.41 -11.62 -19.08
CA GLU A 296 6.25 -12.82 -19.02
C GLU A 296 7.55 -12.55 -18.26
N ILE A 297 8.22 -11.42 -18.56
CA ILE A 297 9.44 -10.98 -17.87
C ILE A 297 9.17 -10.79 -16.37
N TYR A 298 8.09 -10.08 -16.01
CA TYR A 298 7.72 -9.88 -14.61
C TYR A 298 7.44 -11.19 -13.90
N THR A 299 6.58 -12.03 -14.48
CA THR A 299 6.18 -13.31 -13.89
C THR A 299 7.39 -14.21 -13.67
N THR A 300 8.25 -14.34 -14.68
CA THR A 300 9.45 -15.18 -14.60
C THR A 300 10.44 -14.66 -13.57
N ALA A 301 10.68 -13.34 -13.55
CA ALA A 301 11.60 -12.74 -12.60
C ALA A 301 11.10 -12.87 -11.14
N VAL A 302 9.79 -12.69 -10.90
CA VAL A 302 9.21 -12.86 -9.56
C VAL A 302 9.31 -14.29 -9.09
N LEU A 303 8.95 -15.26 -9.94
CA LEU A 303 9.04 -16.69 -9.62
C LEU A 303 10.48 -17.10 -9.29
N LEU A 304 11.45 -16.70 -10.11
CA LEU A 304 12.84 -17.06 -9.89
C LEU A 304 13.43 -16.36 -8.66
N ALA A 305 13.13 -15.08 -8.42
CA ALA A 305 13.62 -14.37 -7.24
C ALA A 305 13.05 -14.97 -5.94
N THR A 306 11.84 -15.53 -6.01
CA THR A 306 11.19 -16.20 -4.89
C THR A 306 11.78 -17.59 -4.62
N LEU A 307 12.03 -18.37 -5.67
CA LEU A 307 12.50 -19.77 -5.54
C LEU A 307 14.02 -19.90 -5.45
N ARG A 308 14.76 -18.92 -5.97
CA ARG A 308 16.23 -18.88 -6.06
C ARG A 308 16.70 -17.46 -5.75
N PRO A 309 16.56 -17.00 -4.49
CA PRO A 309 17.00 -15.67 -4.12
C PRO A 309 18.52 -15.50 -4.37
N PRO A 310 18.99 -14.28 -4.67
CA PRO A 310 20.41 -14.02 -4.81
C PRO A 310 21.14 -14.27 -3.49
N LEU A 311 22.46 -14.45 -3.56
CA LEU A 311 23.28 -14.42 -2.34
C LEU A 311 23.39 -12.96 -1.86
N PRO A 312 23.38 -12.72 -0.53
CA PRO A 312 23.73 -11.42 0.02
C PRO A 312 25.11 -10.96 -0.49
N PRO A 313 25.32 -9.65 -0.71
CA PRO A 313 26.58 -9.09 -1.19
C PRO A 313 27.75 -9.25 -0.21
#